data_AF-A0A2J0N1L9-F1
#
_entry.id   AF-A0A2J0N1L9-F1
#
_cell.length_a   1.000
_cell.length_b   1.000
_cell.length_c   1.000
_cell.angle_alpha   90.00
_cell.angle_beta   90.00
_cell.angle_gamma   90.00
#
_symmetry.space_group_name_H-M   'P 1'
#
loop_
_entity.id
_entity.type
_entity.pdbx_description
1 polymer ?
#
loop_
_entity_poly.entity_id
_entity_poly.type
_entity_poly.pdbx_seq_one_letter_code
_entity_poly.pdbx_strand_id
1 'polypeptide(L)' 'MIYMKTRKSIIKRFKITKSGKVLHRPRGQDHYRAKKTRKKIRQTRKWVELDKNTAKKIKKMLYFAPRKNKKLKTSKYKR' A
#
# COMPACT_ATOMS: atom_id res chain seq x y z
N MET A 1 -15.54 24.91 -12.15
CA MET A 1 -15.61 23.42 -12.09
C MET A 1 -14.48 22.91 -11.22
N ILE A 2 -14.79 22.28 -10.08
CA ILE A 2 -13.79 21.80 -9.11
C ILE A 2 -13.46 20.34 -9.45
N TYR A 3 -12.20 20.06 -9.76
CA TYR A 3 -11.72 18.71 -10.05
C TYR A 3 -10.94 18.13 -8.87
N MET A 4 -11.19 16.85 -8.55
CA MET A 4 -10.50 16.16 -7.46
C MET A 4 -9.04 15.87 -7.84
N LYS A 5 -8.10 16.62 -7.25
CA LYS A 5 -6.67 16.38 -7.42
C LYS A 5 -6.17 15.27 -6.51
N THR A 6 -5.27 14.44 -7.03
CA THR A 6 -4.59 13.42 -6.24
C THR A 6 -3.63 14.05 -5.22
N ARG A 7 -3.71 13.63 -3.96
CA ARG A 7 -2.78 14.06 -2.91
C ARG A 7 -1.38 13.46 -3.15
N LYS A 8 -0.44 14.29 -3.62
CA LYS A 8 0.94 13.87 -3.95
C LYS A 8 1.71 13.30 -2.76
N SER A 9 1.43 13.79 -1.55
CA SER A 9 2.02 13.30 -0.30
C SER A 9 1.74 11.81 -0.06
N ILE A 10 0.55 11.32 -0.47
CA ILE A 10 0.13 9.94 -0.30
C ILE A 10 0.82 9.05 -1.34
N ILE A 11 0.89 9.50 -2.59
CA ILE A 11 1.58 8.77 -3.67
C ILE A 11 3.04 8.49 -3.29
N LYS A 12 3.73 9.46 -2.68
CA LYS A 12 5.14 9.32 -2.29
C LYS A 12 5.37 8.31 -1.15
N ARG A 13 4.35 8.03 -0.32
CA ARG A 13 4.48 7.27 0.93
C ARG A 13 3.91 5.85 0.86
N PHE A 14 2.92 5.62 -0.01
CA PHE A 14 2.19 4.35 -0.08
C PHE A 14 2.30 3.71 -1.46
N LYS A 15 2.48 2.39 -1.48
CA LYS A 15 2.53 1.59 -2.71
C LYS A 15 1.27 0.71 -2.79
N ILE A 16 0.59 0.75 -3.94
CA ILE A 16 -0.53 -0.16 -4.23
C ILE A 16 -0.01 -1.31 -5.09
N THR A 17 -0.16 -2.55 -4.62
CA THR A 17 0.24 -3.75 -5.36
C THR A 17 -0.75 -4.07 -6.47
N LYS A 18 -0.37 -4.96 -7.40
CA LYS A 18 -1.28 -5.49 -8.44
C LYS A 18 -2.50 -6.21 -7.85
N SER A 19 -2.37 -6.78 -6.65
CA SER A 19 -3.46 -7.43 -5.90
C SER A 19 -4.37 -6.44 -5.15
N GLY A 20 -4.04 -5.15 -5.15
CA GLY A 20 -4.81 -4.11 -4.47
C GLY A 20 -4.50 -3.94 -2.98
N LYS A 21 -3.43 -4.56 -2.48
CA LYS A 21 -2.92 -4.33 -1.12
C LYS A 21 -2.22 -2.97 -1.06
N VAL A 22 -2.38 -2.26 0.05
CA VAL A 22 -1.71 -0.99 0.29
C VAL A 22 -0.55 -1.24 1.24
N LEU A 23 0.65 -0.95 0.78
CA LEU A 23 1.88 -1.14 1.54
C LEU A 23 2.43 0.20 2.00
N HIS A 24 3.05 0.20 3.17
CA HIS A 24 3.82 1.33 3.69
C HIS A 24 5.14 0.86 4.31
N ARG A 25 6.07 1.80 4.50
CA ARG A 25 7.24 1.56 5.33
C ARG A 25 6.96 1.90 6.79
N PRO A 26 7.39 1.07 7.75
CA PRO A 26 7.37 1.41 9.17
C PRO A 26 8.19 2.67 9.49
N ARG A 27 7.71 3.43 10.48
CA ARG A 27 8.30 4.70 10.91
C ARG A 27 9.45 4.49 11.92
N GLY A 28 10.23 5.54 12.18
CA GLY A 28 11.26 5.54 13.23
C GLY A 28 12.55 4.82 12.85
N GLN A 29 12.94 4.94 11.58
CA GLN A 29 14.14 4.33 11.02
C GLN A 29 15.33 5.28 10.97
N ASP A 30 15.12 6.59 11.04
CA ASP A 30 16.18 7.54 10.68
C ASP A 30 17.11 7.81 11.87
N HIS A 31 16.53 8.13 13.05
CA HIS A 31 17.31 8.48 14.24
C HIS A 31 17.20 7.42 15.36
N TYR A 32 18.16 7.44 16.27
CA TYR A 32 18.25 6.54 17.45
C TYR A 32 18.24 5.04 17.09
N ARG A 33 19.02 4.65 16.06
CA ARG A 33 19.15 3.24 15.68
C ARG A 33 20.13 2.46 16.55
N ALA A 34 21.12 3.12 17.15
CA ALA A 34 22.19 2.46 17.92
C ALA A 34 21.66 1.60 19.07
N LYS A 35 20.63 2.08 19.78
CA LYS A 35 19.99 1.36 20.90
C LYS A 35 18.99 0.28 20.46
N LYS A 36 18.70 0.15 19.16
CA LYS A 36 17.72 -0.80 18.63
C LYS A 36 18.43 -2.09 18.22
N THR A 37 17.81 -3.23 18.53
CA THR A 37 18.37 -4.53 18.12
C THR A 37 18.41 -4.67 16.60
N ARG A 38 19.41 -5.40 16.09
CA ARG A 38 19.56 -5.71 14.66
C ARG A 38 18.31 -6.39 14.07
N LYS A 39 17.61 -7.20 14.86
CA LYS A 39 16.35 -7.86 14.46
C LYS A 39 15.25 -6.83 14.19
N LYS A 40 15.02 -5.91 15.13
CA LYS A 40 14.01 -4.83 14.99
C LYS A 40 14.30 -3.97 13.75
N ILE A 41 15.56 -3.56 13.60
CA ILE A 41 16.06 -2.79 12.45
C ILE A 41 15.77 -3.49 11.11
N ARG A 42 16.01 -4.81 11.02
CA ARG A 42 15.75 -5.57 9.79
C ARG A 42 14.26 -5.68 9.47
N GLN A 43 13.43 -5.92 10.49
CA GLN A 43 11.97 -6.01 10.32
C GLN A 43 11.39 -4.72 9.77
N THR A 44 11.84 -3.57 10.28
CA THR A 44 11.31 -2.26 9.91
C THR A 44 11.75 -1.75 8.53
N ARG A 45 12.71 -2.41 7.87
CA ARG A 45 13.07 -2.12 6.47
C ARG A 45 12.09 -2.72 5.46
N LYS A 46 11.30 -3.72 5.87
CA LYS A 46 10.34 -4.40 5.00
C LYS A 46 9.10 -3.51 4.79
N TRP A 47 8.46 -3.68 3.63
CA TRP A 47 7.14 -3.12 3.38
C TRP A 47 6.10 -3.92 4.17
N VAL A 48 5.22 -3.21 4.87
CA VAL A 48 4.17 -3.79 5.71
C VAL A 48 2.81 -3.42 5.12
N GLU A 49 1.88 -4.37 5.21
CA GLU A 49 0.50 -4.18 4.77
C GLU A 49 -0.27 -3.30 5.77
N LEU A 50 -1.04 -2.35 5.24
CA LEU A 50 -1.96 -1.55 6.05
C LEU A 50 -3.21 -2.32 6.40
N ASP A 51 -3.78 -1.96 7.54
CA ASP A 51 -5.13 -2.37 7.90
C ASP A 51 -6.16 -1.99 6.81
N LYS A 52 -7.19 -2.82 6.68
CA LYS A 52 -8.24 -2.71 5.67
C LYS A 52 -8.96 -1.36 5.72
N ASN A 53 -9.25 -0.84 6.90
CA ASN A 53 -10.00 0.41 7.06
C ASN A 53 -9.16 1.62 6.60
N THR A 54 -7.90 1.66 7.03
CA THR A 54 -6.96 2.73 6.62
C THR A 54 -6.66 2.65 5.13
N ALA A 55 -6.50 1.45 4.58
CA ALA A 55 -6.31 1.24 3.15
C ALA A 55 -7.49 1.77 2.32
N LYS A 56 -8.74 1.60 2.78
CA LYS A 56 -9.94 2.14 2.11
C LYS A 56 -9.90 3.67 2.04
N LYS A 57 -9.54 4.34 3.14
CA LYS A 57 -9.39 5.81 3.19
C LYS A 57 -8.31 6.31 2.24
N ILE A 58 -7.14 5.65 2.23
CA ILE A 58 -6.03 6.00 1.33
C ILE A 58 -6.43 5.86 -0.14
N LYS A 59 -7.13 4.77 -0.49
CA LYS A 59 -7.64 4.58 -1.86
C LYS A 59 -8.59 5.68 -2.29
N LYS A 60 -9.50 6.14 -1.41
CA LYS A 60 -10.43 7.24 -1.72
C LYS A 60 -9.71 8.56 -2.01
N MET A 61 -8.56 8.80 -1.38
CA MET A 61 -7.74 10.00 -1.61
C MET A 61 -6.88 9.93 -2.89
N LEU A 62 -6.79 8.74 -3.51
CA LEU A 62 -6.07 8.50 -4.74
C LEU A 62 -7.08 8.37 -5.88
N TYR A 63 -7.21 9.43 -6.68
CA TYR A 63 -8.17 9.50 -7.78
C TYR A 63 -8.04 8.34 -8.80
N PHE A 64 -6.85 7.72 -8.94
CA PHE A 64 -6.49 6.88 -10.09
C PHE A 64 -6.36 5.36 -9.85
N ALA A 65 -6.85 4.75 -8.77
CA ALA A 65 -6.44 3.36 -8.47
C ALA A 65 -7.49 2.23 -8.60
N PRO A 66 -8.11 1.97 -9.78
CA PRO A 66 -8.63 0.65 -10.07
C PRO A 66 -7.52 -0.23 -10.68
N ARG A 67 -6.93 -1.11 -9.88
CA ARG A 67 -6.16 -2.26 -10.42
C ARG A 67 -6.77 -3.56 -9.91
N LYS A 68 -7.79 -4.04 -10.62
CA LYS A 68 -8.18 -5.46 -10.62
C LYS A 68 -7.86 -6.02 -12.01
N ASN A 69 -6.74 -6.73 -12.13
CA ASN A 69 -6.64 -7.82 -13.11
C ASN A 69 -6.89 -9.12 -12.35
N LYS A 70 -8.14 -9.37 -11.96
CA LYS A 70 -8.60 -10.76 -11.84
C LYS A 70 -9.17 -11.08 -13.21
N LYS A 71 -8.43 -11.80 -14.06
CA LYS A 71 -9.10 -12.65 -15.05
C LYS A 71 -10.08 -13.49 -14.22
N LEU A 72 -11.37 -13.28 -14.39
CA LEU A 72 -12.36 -14.20 -13.86
C LEU A 72 -11.94 -15.57 -14.40
N LYS A 73 -11.57 -16.51 -13.53
CA LYS A 73 -11.48 -17.90 -13.95
C LYS A 73 -12.92 -18.27 -14.31
N THR A 74 -13.27 -18.23 -15.59
CA THR A 74 -14.48 -18.87 -16.11
C THR A 74 -14.25 -20.38 -15.98
N SER A 75 -14.50 -20.89 -14.78
CA SER A 75 -14.74 -22.28 -14.51
C SER A 75 -16.20 -22.55 -14.89
N LYS A 76 -16.44 -22.74 -16.18
CA LYS A 76 -17.62 -23.42 -16.69
C LYS A 76 -17.42 -23.62 -18.19
N TYR A 77 -17.53 -24.85 -18.67
CA TYR A 77 -17.40 -25.26 -20.08
C TYR A 77 -15.95 -25.32 -20.62
N LYS A 78 -15.19 -26.30 -20.15
CA LYS A 78 -14.25 -27.01 -21.03
C LYS A 78 -14.85 -28.41 -21.17
N ARG A 79 -15.09 -28.77 -22.43
CA ARG A 79 -15.74 -30.00 -22.95
C ARG A 79 -15.71 -31.19 -21.99
#